data_AF-A0AAV0XQF3-F1
#
_entry.id   AF-A0AAV0XQF3-F1
#
_cell.length_a   1.000
_cell.length_b   1.000
_cell.length_c   1.000
_cell.angle_alpha   90.00
_cell.angle_beta   90.00
_cell.angle_gamma   90.00
#
_symmetry.space_group_name_H-M   'P 1'
#
loop_
_entity.id
_entity.type
_entity.pdbx_description
1 polymer ?
#
loop_
_entity_poly.entity_id
_entity_poly.type
_entity_poly.pdbx_seq_one_letter_code
_entity_poly.pdbx_strand_id
1 'polypeptide(L)'
;MVPSGRDRKVKTVDEVYSLGGVVLPTLDVSSLWRYLGVSFTGSRVDVFDSAAYVTALNRISSEPMKAQMRLAIARDYLVPKFVHGLTFAVTSVRRLR
;
A
#
# COMPACT_ATOMS: atom_id res chain seq x y z
N MET A 1 18.42 30.33 -12.71
CA MET A 1 18.22 28.86 -12.84
C MET A 1 17.71 28.59 -14.25
N VAL A 2 18.52 27.98 -15.11
CA VAL A 2 18.18 27.77 -16.53
C VAL A 2 17.43 26.43 -16.68
N PRO A 3 16.27 26.35 -17.35
CA PRO A 3 15.54 25.10 -17.52
C PRO A 3 16.17 24.27 -18.66
N SER A 4 16.69 23.07 -18.37
CA SER A 4 17.37 22.24 -19.38
C SER A 4 16.44 21.31 -20.18
N GLY A 5 15.12 21.35 -19.97
CA GLY A 5 14.13 20.48 -20.63
C GLY A 5 14.24 18.98 -20.31
N ARG A 6 15.38 18.54 -19.76
CA ARG A 6 15.69 17.14 -19.44
C ARG A 6 15.23 16.75 -18.04
N ASP A 7 15.18 17.71 -17.12
CA ASP A 7 14.81 17.50 -15.72
C ASP A 7 13.48 18.17 -15.39
N ARG A 8 12.52 17.38 -14.90
CA ARG A 8 11.29 17.91 -14.32
C ARG A 8 11.55 18.29 -12.86
N LYS A 9 11.59 19.59 -12.57
CA LYS A 9 11.73 20.11 -11.21
C LYS A 9 10.36 20.55 -10.69
N VAL A 10 9.98 20.08 -9.50
CA VAL A 10 8.74 20.45 -8.82
C VAL A 10 9.11 21.28 -7.60
N LYS A 11 8.48 22.45 -7.43
CA LYS A 11 8.58 23.22 -6.20
C LYS A 11 7.39 22.84 -5.33
N THR A 12 7.66 22.29 -4.16
CA THR A 12 6.69 22.12 -3.08
C THR A 12 6.67 23.37 -2.22
N VAL A 13 5.49 23.75 -1.73
CA VAL A 13 5.30 24.83 -0.75
C VAL A 13 4.92 24.16 0.56
N ASP A 14 5.61 24.50 1.64
CA ASP A 14 5.29 24.03 2.98
C ASP A 14 4.06 24.79 3.50
N GLU A 15 2.88 24.38 3.05
CA GLU A 15 1.61 24.89 3.56
C GLU A 15 1.29 24.23 4.90
N VAL A 16 0.89 25.01 5.90
CA VAL A 16 0.53 24.51 7.23
C VAL A 16 -1.00 24.46 7.33
N TYR A 17 -1.56 23.26 7.50
CA TYR A 17 -3.00 23.08 7.67
C TYR A 17 -3.36 23.07 9.16
N SER A 18 -4.50 23.66 9.52
CA SER A 18 -5.04 23.58 10.88
C SER A 18 -6.52 23.23 10.88
N LEU A 19 -6.95 22.41 11.84
CA LEU A 19 -8.34 22.04 12.05
C LEU A 19 -8.64 22.15 13.55
N GLY A 20 -9.63 22.98 13.91
CA GLY A 20 -10.00 23.19 15.32
C GLY A 20 -8.86 23.72 16.20
N GLY A 21 -7.94 24.53 15.65
CA GLY A 21 -6.79 25.07 16.37
C GLY A 21 -5.61 24.11 16.51
N VAL A 22 -5.72 22.88 16.01
CA VAL A 22 -4.61 21.90 15.96
C VAL A 22 -3.95 21.95 14.58
N VAL A 23 -2.63 22.13 14.56
CA VAL A 23 -1.84 22.02 13.33
C VAL A 23 -1.79 20.56 12.90
N LEU A 24 -2.21 20.29 11.66
CA LEU A 24 -2.17 18.97 11.07
C LEU A 24 -0.77 18.68 10.53
N PRO A 25 -0.23 17.47 10.74
CA PRO A 25 1.02 17.07 10.13
C PRO A 25 0.87 17.04 8.61
N THR A 26 1.73 17.77 7.91
CA THR A 26 1.78 17.80 6.45
C THR A 26 2.59 16.62 5.91
N LEU A 27 2.03 15.93 4.92
CA LEU A 27 2.70 14.85 4.21
C LEU A 27 3.59 15.45 3.13
N ASP A 28 4.90 15.22 3.22
CA ASP A 28 5.83 15.52 2.13
C ASP A 28 5.69 14.49 0.99
N VAL A 29 6.19 14.82 -0.21
CA VAL A 29 6.22 13.94 -1.39
C VAL A 29 6.96 12.62 -1.11
N SER A 30 7.92 12.65 -0.19
CA SER A 30 8.67 11.48 0.28
C SER A 30 8.00 10.72 1.44
N SER A 31 6.93 11.28 2.03
CA SER A 31 6.30 10.70 3.20
C SER A 31 5.56 9.41 2.84
N LEU A 32 5.83 8.38 3.61
CA LEU A 32 5.13 7.11 3.53
C LEU A 32 3.92 7.14 4.46
N TRP A 33 2.74 6.89 3.93
CA TRP A 33 1.49 6.85 4.69
C TRP A 33 0.73 5.56 4.38
N ARG A 34 -0.02 5.07 5.36
CA ARG A 34 -0.71 3.78 5.25
C ARG A 34 -2.21 3.99 5.23
N TYR A 35 -2.85 3.48 4.20
CA TYR A 35 -4.30 3.53 4.04
C TYR A 35 -4.83 2.13 3.73
N LEU A 36 -5.78 1.66 4.55
CA LEU A 36 -6.38 0.32 4.43
C LEU A 36 -5.34 -0.82 4.35
N GLY A 37 -4.23 -0.69 5.07
CA GLY A 37 -3.15 -1.68 5.08
C GLY A 37 -2.18 -1.61 3.90
N VAL A 38 -2.38 -0.68 2.97
CA VAL A 38 -1.48 -0.42 1.84
C VAL A 38 -0.65 0.82 2.13
N SER A 39 0.66 0.73 1.90
CA SER A 39 1.57 1.85 2.01
C SER A 39 1.58 2.67 0.72
N PHE A 40 1.61 3.98 0.84
CA PHE A 40 1.63 4.94 -0.26
C PHE A 40 2.79 5.91 0.00
N THR A 41 3.50 6.27 -1.07
CA THR A 41 4.60 7.25 -1.03
C THR A 41 4.40 8.23 -2.17
N GLY A 42 4.03 9.47 -1.83
CA GLY A 42 3.65 10.48 -2.81
C GLY A 42 2.53 9.99 -3.73
N SER A 43 2.75 10.02 -5.06
CA SER A 43 1.81 9.52 -6.07
C SER A 43 1.98 8.04 -6.42
N ARG A 44 2.77 7.29 -5.64
CA ARG A 44 3.07 5.88 -5.89
C ARG A 44 2.48 5.01 -4.79
N VAL A 45 1.85 3.91 -5.19
CA VAL A 45 1.54 2.82 -4.27
C VAL A 45 2.85 2.11 -3.99
N ASP A 46 3.18 1.94 -2.71
CA ASP A 46 4.31 1.09 -2.32
C ASP A 46 4.04 -0.33 -2.80
N VAL A 47 5.09 -1.08 -3.12
CA VAL A 47 4.92 -2.39 -3.73
C VAL A 47 4.22 -3.30 -2.74
N PHE A 48 2.98 -3.69 -3.04
CA PHE A 48 2.31 -4.74 -2.29
C PHE A 48 3.15 -6.02 -2.37
N ASP A 49 3.57 -6.51 -1.22
CA ASP A 49 4.33 -7.76 -1.11
C ASP A 49 3.39 -8.96 -1.31
N SER A 50 3.22 -9.35 -2.57
CA SER A 50 2.45 -10.55 -2.92
C SER A 50 3.07 -11.84 -2.39
N ALA A 51 4.38 -11.84 -2.06
CA ALA A 51 5.02 -13.00 -1.47
C ALA A 51 4.47 -13.28 -0.06
N ALA A 52 4.17 -12.24 0.72
CA ALA A 52 3.55 -12.38 2.04
C ALA A 52 2.20 -13.12 1.98
N TYR A 53 1.40 -12.91 0.94
CA TYR A 53 0.15 -13.64 0.71
C TYR A 53 0.40 -15.13 0.44
N VAL A 54 1.34 -15.43 -0.46
CA VAL A 54 1.73 -16.81 -0.81
C VAL A 54 2.28 -17.54 0.42
N THR A 55 3.13 -16.89 1.21
CA THR A 55 3.67 -17.46 2.45
C THR A 55 2.56 -17.77 3.46
N ALA A 56 1.57 -16.88 3.61
CA ALA A 56 0.45 -17.11 4.52
C ALA A 56 -0.43 -18.28 4.06
N LEU A 57 -0.70 -18.41 2.76
CA LEU A 57 -1.41 -19.55 2.17
C LEU A 57 -0.64 -20.86 2.36
N ASN A 58 0.66 -20.86 2.08
CA ASN A 58 1.50 -22.04 2.24
C ASN A 58 1.51 -22.53 3.69
N ARG A 59 1.58 -21.60 4.65
CA ARG A 59 1.54 -21.92 6.08
C ARG A 59 0.25 -22.61 6.51
N ILE A 60 -0.91 -22.12 6.07
CA ILE A 60 -2.18 -22.78 6.40
C ILE A 60 -2.35 -24.12 5.65
N SER A 61 -1.68 -24.27 4.52
CA SER A 61 -1.72 -25.50 3.73
C SER A 61 -0.85 -26.62 4.32
N SER A 62 0.31 -26.27 4.88
CA SER A 62 1.27 -27.22 5.47
C SER A 62 0.90 -27.68 6.88
N GLU A 63 0.14 -26.89 7.62
CA GLU A 63 -0.26 -27.21 8.99
C GLU A 63 -1.28 -28.36 9.04
N PRO A 64 -1.18 -29.30 10.01
CA PRO A 64 -2.12 -30.39 10.21
C PRO A 64 -3.44 -29.86 10.79
N MET A 65 -4.30 -29.35 9.91
CA MET A 65 -5.60 -28.79 10.25
C MET A 65 -6.74 -29.43 9.45
N LYS A 66 -7.94 -29.45 10.04
CA LYS A 66 -9.16 -29.86 9.33
C LYS A 66 -9.41 -28.92 8.15
N ALA A 67 -9.83 -29.47 7.00
CA ALA A 67 -10.11 -28.70 5.80
C ALA A 67 -11.12 -27.55 6.03
N GLN A 68 -12.13 -27.78 6.87
CA GLN A 68 -13.10 -26.74 7.25
C GLN A 68 -12.45 -25.57 8.00
N MET A 69 -11.51 -25.84 8.91
CA MET A 69 -10.79 -24.82 9.65
C MET A 69 -9.87 -24.02 8.72
N ARG A 70 -9.21 -24.72 7.77
CA ARG A 70 -8.40 -24.07 6.72
C ARG A 70 -9.23 -23.10 5.88
N LEU A 71 -10.42 -23.54 5.45
CA LEU A 71 -11.34 -22.71 4.69
C LEU A 71 -11.81 -21.49 5.49
N ALA A 72 -12.16 -21.69 6.76
CA ALA A 72 -12.58 -20.61 7.65
C ALA A 72 -11.47 -19.57 7.81
N ILE A 73 -10.22 -19.98 8.07
CA ILE A 73 -9.07 -19.07 8.17
C ILE A 73 -8.84 -18.32 6.86
N ALA A 74 -8.91 -19.01 5.71
CA ALA A 74 -8.73 -18.38 4.41
C ALA A 74 -9.79 -17.30 4.16
N ARG A 75 -11.07 -17.63 4.39
CA ARG A 75 -12.21 -16.73 4.14
C ARG A 75 -12.28 -15.58 5.14
N ASP A 76 -12.15 -15.87 6.43
CA ASP A 76 -12.49 -14.92 7.50
C ASP A 76 -11.29 -14.07 7.91
N TYR A 77 -10.05 -14.53 7.66
CA TYR A 77 -8.84 -13.81 8.04
C TYR A 77 -7.96 -13.42 6.84
N LEU A 78 -7.60 -14.36 5.96
CA LEU A 78 -6.65 -14.06 4.90
C LEU A 78 -7.25 -13.15 3.82
N VAL A 79 -8.45 -13.44 3.32
CA VAL A 79 -9.08 -12.62 2.28
C VAL A 79 -9.26 -11.17 2.72
N PRO A 80 -9.88 -10.86 3.89
CA PRO A 80 -10.02 -9.47 4.33
C PRO A 80 -8.68 -8.76 4.57
N LYS A 81 -7.67 -9.49 5.06
CA LYS A 81 -6.34 -8.93 5.32
C LYS A 81 -5.62 -8.46 4.05
N PHE A 82 -5.79 -9.19 2.95
CA PHE A 82 -5.04 -8.94 1.72
C PHE A 82 -5.87 -8.28 0.60
N VAL A 83 -7.19 -8.14 0.75
CA VAL A 83 -8.08 -7.61 -0.30
C VAL A 83 -7.62 -6.24 -0.81
N HIS A 84 -7.33 -5.30 0.08
CA HIS A 84 -6.90 -3.95 -0.32
C HIS A 84 -5.54 -3.96 -1.00
N GLY A 85 -4.60 -4.75 -0.48
CA GLY A 85 -3.30 -4.94 -1.10
C GLY A 85 -3.41 -5.48 -2.53
N LEU A 86 -4.21 -6.54 -2.72
CA LEU A 86 -4.45 -7.15 -4.03
C LEU A 86 -5.19 -6.22 -5.00
N THR A 87 -6.16 -5.44 -4.52
CA THR A 87 -6.90 -4.46 -5.35
C THR A 87 -6.01 -3.30 -5.77
N PHE A 88 -5.22 -2.73 -4.85
CA PHE A 88 -4.41 -1.55 -5.12
C PHE A 88 -3.06 -1.87 -5.80
N ALA A 89 -2.57 -3.11 -5.71
CA ALA A 89 -1.30 -3.54 -6.34
C ALA A 89 -1.26 -3.36 -7.88
N VAL A 90 -2.40 -3.47 -8.55
CA VAL A 90 -2.48 -3.51 -10.04
C VAL A 90 -2.70 -2.12 -10.66
N THR A 91 -2.67 -1.05 -9.86
CA THR A 91 -3.08 0.29 -10.31
C THR A 91 -2.07 1.01 -11.22
N SER A 92 -0.86 0.48 -11.43
CA SER A 92 0.05 1.04 -12.44
C SER A 92 -0.03 0.26 -13.76
N VAL A 93 -0.54 0.90 -14.82
CA VAL A 93 -0.61 0.37 -16.21
C VAL A 93 0.72 -0.22 -16.68
N ARG A 94 1.85 0.25 -16.15
CA ARG A 94 3.20 -0.24 -16.46
C ARG A 94 3.50 -1.66 -15.94
N ARG A 95 2.74 -2.17 -14.95
CA ARG A 95 2.89 -3.52 -14.37
C ARG A 95 1.86 -4.53 -14.89
N LEU A 96 0.99 -4.11 -15.82
CA LEU A 96 0.01 -4.96 -16.52
C LEU A 96 0.57 -5.57 -17.82
N ARG A 97 1.89 -5.59 -17.99
CA ARG A 97 2.59 -6.20 -19.14
C ARG A 97 3.53 -7.30 -18.67
#